data_AF-A0A7X7KQB0-F1
#
_entry.id   AF-A0A7X7KQB0-F1
#
_cell.length_a   1.000
_cell.length_b   1.000
_cell.length_c   1.000
_cell.angle_alpha   90.00
_cell.angle_beta   90.00
_cell.angle_gamma   90.00
#
_symmetry.space_group_name_H-M   'P 1'
#
loop_
_entity.id
_entity.type
_entity.pdbx_description
1 polymer ?
#
loop_
_entity_poly.entity_id
_entity_poly.type
_entity_poly.pdbx_seq_one_letter_code
_entity_poly.pdbx_strand_id
1 'polypeptide(L)'
;MPSYSTLAPVVAAAVVLWLAGVPGVCLAFDQPATPPPDDLCLDDADRRAAAALQHFAWGVHEQLASAGEFDTAARHYREALRLQPRSTLAFQHLATPYLILRQFDQLQTHLEPLL
;
A
#
# COMPACT_ATOMS: atom_id res chain seq x y z
N MET A 1 11.83 7.47 29.13
CA MET A 1 11.94 8.38 27.97
C MET A 1 13.42 8.55 27.65
N PRO A 2 13.97 7.82 26.67
CA PRO A 2 15.39 7.93 26.34
C PRO A 2 15.64 9.26 25.60
N SER A 3 16.67 9.96 26.04
CA SER A 3 17.06 11.29 25.57
C SER A 3 17.77 11.22 24.22
N TYR A 4 17.38 12.10 23.30
CA TYR A 4 17.94 12.23 21.93
C TYR A 4 19.40 12.71 21.88
N SER A 5 20.10 12.78 23.02
CA SER A 5 21.45 13.36 23.14
C SER A 5 22.57 12.43 22.64
N THR A 6 22.32 11.13 22.55
CA THR A 6 23.32 10.13 22.13
C THR A 6 23.40 9.91 20.61
N LEU A 7 22.47 10.47 19.83
CA LEU A 7 22.49 10.34 18.36
C LEU A 7 23.45 11.33 17.68
N ALA A 8 23.71 12.48 18.32
CA ALA A 8 24.58 13.52 17.79
C ALA A 8 26.03 13.04 17.47
N PRO A 9 26.73 12.29 18.34
CA PRO A 9 28.10 11.87 18.03
C PRO A 9 28.18 10.82 16.92
N VAL A 10 27.16 9.95 16.79
CA VAL A 10 27.14 8.89 15.78
C VAL A 10 26.91 9.48 14.38
N VAL A 11 25.95 10.40 14.26
CA VAL A 11 25.68 11.09 12.99
C VAL A 11 26.84 12.00 12.62
N ALA A 12 27.44 12.70 13.59
CA ALA A 12 28.62 13.54 13.34
C ALA A 12 29.83 12.71 12.88
N ALA A 13 30.10 11.55 13.48
CA ALA A 13 31.18 10.66 13.08
C ALA A 13 30.96 10.09 11.66
N ALA A 14 29.73 9.72 11.32
CA ALA A 14 29.38 9.25 9.99
C ALA A 14 29.56 10.33 8.91
N VAL A 15 29.19 11.58 9.20
CA VAL A 15 29.38 12.73 8.29
C VAL A 15 30.87 13.06 8.11
N VAL A 16 31.67 13.00 9.17
CA VAL A 16 33.12 13.22 9.10
C VAL A 16 33.81 12.14 8.26
N LEU A 17 33.41 10.87 8.40
CA LEU A 17 33.94 9.77 7.59
C LEU A 17 33.53 9.88 6.11
N TRP A 18 32.33 10.37 5.82
CA TRP A 18 31.84 10.62 4.46
C TRP A 18 32.58 11.79 3.79
N LEU A 19 32.81 12.89 4.53
CA LEU A 19 33.56 14.06 4.05
C LEU A 19 35.07 13.79 3.91
N ALA A 20 35.63 12.88 4.71
CA ALA A 20 37.04 12.47 4.63
C ALA A 20 37.35 11.58 3.41
N GLY A 21 36.36 11.26 2.57
CA GLY A 21 36.58 10.58 1.30
C GLY A 21 37.17 9.18 1.46
N VAL A 22 36.73 8.41 2.46
CA VAL A 22 37.02 6.98 2.56
C VAL A 22 35.94 6.22 1.78
N PRO A 23 36.10 5.94 0.47
CA PRO A 23 35.16 5.10 -0.24
C PRO A 23 35.25 3.70 0.36
N GLY A 24 34.16 3.22 0.96
CA GLY A 24 34.09 1.83 1.40
C GLY A 24 33.67 1.59 2.85
N VAL A 25 33.22 2.61 3.61
CA VAL A 25 32.35 2.32 4.76
C VAL A 25 30.96 1.95 4.21
N CYS A 26 30.88 0.77 3.62
CA CYS A 26 29.62 0.07 3.48
C CYS A 26 29.22 -0.31 4.90
N LEU A 27 28.23 0.38 5.48
CA LEU A 27 27.52 -0.15 6.63
C LEU A 27 26.77 -1.39 6.14
N ALA A 28 27.48 -2.52 6.06
CA ALA A 28 26.87 -3.81 5.91
C ALA A 28 26.09 -4.05 7.21
N PHE A 29 24.79 -3.78 7.17
CA PHE A 29 23.84 -4.35 8.11
C PHE A 29 23.79 -5.87 7.83
N ASP A 30 24.87 -6.56 8.15
CA ASP A 30 24.94 -8.01 8.17
C ASP A 30 24.34 -8.46 9.51
N GLN A 31 23.03 -8.23 9.67
CA GLN A 31 22.29 -8.97 10.69
C GLN A 31 22.23 -10.41 10.20
N PRO A 32 22.67 -11.41 11.00
CA PRO A 32 22.41 -12.79 10.65
C PRO A 32 20.91 -12.92 10.40
N ALA A 33 20.54 -13.45 9.23
CA ALA A 33 19.16 -13.59 8.81
C ALA A 33 18.46 -14.66 9.65
N THR A 34 18.22 -14.38 10.93
CA THR A 34 17.24 -15.10 11.71
C THR A 34 15.89 -14.74 11.12
N PRO A 35 15.07 -15.72 10.70
CA PRO A 35 13.73 -15.43 10.23
C PRO A 35 12.99 -14.63 11.32
N PRO A 36 12.14 -13.67 10.92
CA PRO A 36 11.32 -12.95 11.87
C PRO A 36 10.51 -13.96 12.70
N PRO A 37 10.25 -13.68 13.98
CA PRO A 37 9.42 -14.53 14.81
C PRO A 37 8.04 -14.73 14.16
N ASP A 38 7.42 -15.89 14.42
CA ASP A 38 6.22 -16.36 13.71
C ASP A 38 5.05 -15.37 13.74
N ASP A 39 4.94 -14.55 14.79
CA ASP A 39 3.93 -13.52 14.96
C ASP A 39 4.11 -12.29 14.06
N LEU A 40 5.31 -12.12 13.48
CA LEU A 40 5.62 -11.10 12.48
C LEU A 40 5.54 -11.63 11.04
N CYS A 41 5.36 -12.93 10.86
CA CYS A 41 5.18 -13.55 9.55
C CYS A 41 3.71 -13.38 9.12
N LEU A 42 3.48 -12.56 8.08
CA LEU A 42 2.15 -12.49 7.45
C LEU A 42 1.79 -13.86 6.88
N ASP A 43 0.58 -14.34 7.16
CA ASP A 43 0.06 -15.54 6.50
C ASP A 43 -0.50 -15.21 5.10
N ASP A 44 -1.05 -16.21 4.40
CA ASP A 44 -1.65 -15.98 3.08
C ASP A 44 -2.91 -15.11 3.13
N ALA A 45 -3.65 -15.14 4.24
CA ALA A 45 -4.84 -14.33 4.43
C ALA A 45 -4.45 -12.87 4.67
N ASP A 46 -3.43 -12.62 5.49
CA ASP A 46 -2.85 -11.31 5.73
C ASP A 46 -2.29 -10.70 4.44
N ARG A 47 -1.55 -11.49 3.65
CA ARG A 47 -1.06 -11.06 2.34
C ARG A 47 -2.19 -10.68 1.40
N ARG A 48 -3.25 -11.50 1.32
CA ARG A 48 -4.44 -11.19 0.52
C ARG A 48 -5.13 -9.92 1.00
N ALA A 49 -5.21 -9.72 2.31
CA ALA A 49 -5.80 -8.52 2.89
C ALA A 49 -4.98 -7.26 2.62
N ALA A 50 -3.66 -7.33 2.75
CA ALA A 50 -2.76 -6.24 2.42
C ALA A 50 -2.85 -5.87 0.93
N ALA A 51 -2.88 -6.87 0.04
CA ALA A 51 -3.05 -6.65 -1.39
C ALA A 51 -4.42 -6.03 -1.72
N ALA A 52 -5.49 -6.51 -1.09
CA ALA A 52 -6.83 -5.93 -1.26
C ALA A 52 -6.86 -4.46 -0.82
N LEU A 53 -6.24 -4.16 0.32
CA LEU A 53 -6.13 -2.80 0.84
C LEU A 53 -5.31 -1.90 -0.09
N GLN A 54 -4.21 -2.40 -0.65
CA GLN A 54 -3.41 -1.67 -1.62
C GLN A 54 -4.21 -1.32 -2.87
N HIS A 55 -4.97 -2.28 -3.41
CA HIS A 55 -5.85 -2.03 -4.54
C HIS A 55 -6.94 -1.00 -4.20
N PHE A 56 -7.57 -1.12 -3.02
CA PHE A 56 -8.54 -0.14 -2.55
C PHE A 56 -7.93 1.27 -2.44
N ALA A 57 -6.75 1.40 -1.83
CA ALA A 57 -6.07 2.68 -1.65
C ALA A 57 -5.73 3.34 -2.99
N TRP A 58 -5.25 2.56 -3.98
CA TRP A 58 -5.02 3.07 -5.33
C TRP A 58 -6.31 3.50 -6.03
N GLY A 59 -7.40 2.76 -5.87
CA GLY A 59 -8.70 3.15 -6.41
C GLY A 59 -9.17 4.50 -5.86
N VAL A 60 -9.01 4.72 -4.55
CA VAL A 60 -9.34 6.00 -3.91
C VAL A 60 -8.45 7.13 -4.43
N HIS A 61 -7.15 6.89 -4.60
CA HIS A 61 -6.23 7.85 -5.18
C HIS A 61 -6.65 8.26 -6.60
N GLU A 62 -6.92 7.29 -7.48
CA GLU A 62 -7.36 7.55 -8.86
C GLU A 62 -8.69 8.29 -8.90
N GLN A 63 -9.64 7.92 -8.04
CA GLN A 63 -10.94 8.59 -7.94
C GLN A 63 -10.83 10.06 -7.49
N LEU A 64 -9.83 10.38 -6.66
CA LEU A 64 -9.56 11.73 -6.18
C LEU A 64 -8.63 12.53 -7.10
N ALA A 65 -7.92 11.86 -8.01
CA ALA A 65 -7.09 12.52 -9.01
C ALA A 65 -8.00 13.39 -9.90
N SER A 66 -7.52 14.58 -10.24
CA SER A 66 -8.28 15.69 -10.86
C SER A 66 -8.93 15.39 -12.21
N ALA A 67 -8.68 14.20 -12.78
CA ALA A 67 -9.32 13.73 -14.01
C ALA A 67 -10.69 13.07 -13.78
N GLY A 68 -11.04 12.67 -12.54
CA GLY A 68 -12.36 12.09 -12.23
C GLY A 68 -12.68 10.83 -13.04
N GLU A 69 -11.67 10.10 -13.50
CA GLU A 69 -11.84 8.91 -14.32
C GLU A 69 -12.23 7.70 -13.45
N PHE A 70 -13.54 7.59 -13.18
CA PHE A 70 -14.11 6.52 -12.37
C PHE A 70 -13.81 5.12 -12.91
N ASP A 71 -13.65 4.95 -14.24
CA ASP A 71 -13.34 3.67 -14.86
C ASP A 71 -11.95 3.13 -14.46
N THR A 72 -10.96 4.02 -14.32
CA THR A 72 -9.61 3.65 -13.87
C THR A 72 -9.63 3.23 -12.40
N ALA A 73 -10.36 3.97 -11.56
CA ALA A 73 -10.59 3.60 -10.16
C ALA A 73 -11.38 2.29 -10.00
N ALA A 74 -12.38 2.06 -10.85
CA ALA A 74 -13.23 0.86 -10.81
C ALA A 74 -12.43 -0.43 -11.03
N ARG A 75 -11.38 -0.40 -11.87
CA ARG A 75 -10.44 -1.53 -12.00
C ARG A 75 -9.77 -1.86 -10.67
N HIS A 76 -9.30 -0.86 -9.95
CA HIS A 76 -8.64 -1.05 -8.66
C HIS A 76 -9.62 -1.59 -7.60
N TYR A 77 -10.84 -1.08 -7.53
CA TYR A 77 -11.84 -1.60 -6.60
C TYR A 77 -12.26 -3.04 -6.93
N ARG A 78 -12.32 -3.40 -8.22
CA ARG A 78 -12.64 -4.78 -8.64
C ARG A 78 -11.59 -5.76 -8.17
N GLU A 79 -10.30 -5.44 -8.29
CA GLU A 79 -9.24 -6.31 -7.77
C GLU A 79 -9.29 -6.41 -6.24
N ALA A 80 -9.60 -5.32 -5.54
CA ALA A 80 -9.84 -5.37 -4.09
C ALA A 80 -11.01 -6.32 -3.74
N LEU A 81 -12.10 -6.31 -4.51
CA LEU A 81 -13.25 -7.20 -4.34
C LEU A 81 -12.96 -8.65 -4.73
N ARG A 82 -12.08 -8.90 -5.70
CA ARG A 82 -11.62 -10.27 -6.02
C ARG A 82 -10.86 -10.90 -4.85
N LEU A 83 -10.01 -10.10 -4.20
CA LEU A 83 -9.22 -10.54 -3.05
C LEU A 83 -10.07 -10.64 -1.77
N GLN A 84 -11.03 -9.72 -1.61
CA GLN A 84 -11.97 -9.68 -0.49
C GLN A 84 -13.41 -9.43 -0.98
N PRO A 85 -14.15 -10.50 -1.36
CA PRO A 85 -15.51 -10.38 -1.90
C PRO A 85 -16.53 -9.75 -0.96
N ARG A 86 -16.25 -9.76 0.36
CA ARG A 86 -17.14 -9.22 1.40
C ARG A 86 -16.80 -7.79 1.81
N SER A 87 -15.90 -7.13 1.09
CA SER A 87 -15.51 -5.74 1.37
C SER A 87 -16.61 -4.76 0.96
N THR A 88 -17.45 -4.37 1.92
CA THR A 88 -18.51 -3.37 1.71
C THR A 88 -17.94 -2.03 1.26
N LEU A 89 -16.77 -1.65 1.77
CA LEU A 89 -16.10 -0.40 1.39
C LEU A 89 -15.72 -0.39 -0.09
N ALA A 90 -15.03 -1.42 -0.57
CA ALA A 90 -14.64 -1.49 -1.98
C ALA A 90 -15.86 -1.52 -2.92
N PHE A 91 -16.92 -2.23 -2.53
CA PHE A 91 -18.17 -2.25 -3.28
C PHE A 91 -18.86 -0.88 -3.32
N GLN A 92 -18.94 -0.17 -2.20
CA GLN A 92 -19.54 1.16 -2.14
C GLN A 92 -18.77 2.16 -3.01
N HIS A 93 -17.44 2.14 -2.95
CA HIS A 93 -16.61 3.03 -3.75
C HIS A 93 -16.68 2.71 -5.25
N LEU A 94 -16.85 1.44 -5.63
CA LEU A 94 -17.13 1.06 -7.01
C LEU A 94 -18.54 1.49 -7.44
N ALA A 95 -19.58 1.19 -6.66
CA ALA A 95 -20.97 1.33 -7.10
C ALA A 95 -21.50 2.78 -7.03
N THR A 96 -21.16 3.52 -5.98
CA THR A 96 -21.76 4.84 -5.69
C THR A 96 -21.63 5.84 -6.85
N PRO A 97 -20.46 6.02 -7.48
CA PRO A 97 -20.33 6.96 -8.60
C PRO A 97 -21.26 6.62 -9.76
N TYR A 98 -21.29 5.36 -10.19
CA TYR A 98 -22.16 4.93 -11.29
C TYR A 98 -23.65 5.04 -10.93
N LEU A 99 -24.03 4.79 -9.67
CA LEU A 99 -25.42 4.96 -9.22
C LEU A 99 -25.86 6.42 -9.23
N ILE A 100 -25.03 7.35 -8.76
CA ILE A 100 -25.32 8.80 -8.74
C ILE A 100 -25.42 9.34 -10.17
N LEU A 101 -24.51 8.92 -11.05
CA LEU A 101 -24.49 9.32 -12.46
C LEU A 101 -25.52 8.57 -13.32
N ARG A 102 -26.27 7.63 -12.74
CA ARG A 102 -27.24 6.75 -13.42
C ARG A 102 -26.65 5.94 -14.57
N GLN A 103 -25.37 5.60 -14.46
CA GLN A 103 -24.62 4.77 -15.41
C GLN A 103 -24.73 3.28 -15.04
N PHE A 104 -25.95 2.74 -15.04
CA PHE A 104 -26.21 1.37 -14.59
C PHE A 104 -25.56 0.31 -15.48
N ASP A 105 -25.46 0.56 -16.79
CA ASP A 105 -24.83 -0.37 -17.74
C ASP A 105 -23.32 -0.55 -17.45
N GLN A 106 -22.63 0.54 -17.10
CA GLN A 106 -21.22 0.48 -16.73
C GLN A 106 -21.02 -0.21 -15.37
N LEU A 107 -21.90 0.07 -14.41
CA LEU A 107 -21.88 -0.66 -13.14
C LEU A 107 -22.04 -2.17 -13.35
N GLN A 108 -23.01 -2.57 -14.17
CA GLN A 108 -23.24 -3.99 -14.49
C GLN A 108 -21.99 -4.61 -15.15
N THR A 109 -21.37 -3.89 -16.09
CA THR A 109 -20.13 -4.33 -16.75
C THR A 109 -19.00 -4.57 -15.72
N HIS A 110 -18.90 -3.74 -14.69
CA HIS A 110 -17.87 -3.90 -13.66
C HIS A 110 -18.19 -4.99 -12.62
N LEU A 111 -19.46 -5.31 -12.41
CA LEU A 111 -19.89 -6.34 -11.46
C LEU A 111 -19.90 -7.75 -12.07
N GLU A 112 -20.09 -7.88 -13.38
CA GLU A 112 -20.14 -9.18 -14.08
C GLU A 112 -18.93 -10.10 -13.76
N PRO A 113 -17.67 -9.61 -13.69
CA PRO A 113 -16.52 -10.44 -13.35
C PRO A 113 -16.41 -10.87 -11.87
N LEU A 114 -17.32 -10.39 -11.00
CA LEU A 114 -17.32 -10.60 -9.55
C LEU A 114 -18.45 -11.54 -9.07
N LEU A 115 -19.41 -11.84 -9.94
CA LEU A 115 -20.54 -12.75 -9.69
C LEU A 115 -20.17 -14.19 -10.03
#